data_AF-A0A7K6J560-F1
#
_entry.id   AF-A0A7K6J560-F1
#
_cell.length_a   1.000
_cell.length_b   1.000
_cell.length_c   1.000
_cell.angle_alpha   90.00
_cell.angle_beta   90.00
_cell.angle_gamma   90.00
#
_symmetry.space_group_name_H-M   'P 1'
#
loop_
_entity.id
_entity.type
_entity.pdbx_description
1 polymer ?
#
loop_
_entity_poly.entity_id
_entity_poly.type
_entity_poly.pdbx_seq_one_letter_code
_entity_poly.pdbx_strand_id
1 'polypeptide(L)'
;AFPQTPEELEDVSDLEDEHDARSRTSIQTEGKTDRAKMTQLPEAEKEKIAEQVADFKKVKSKLDAEIEIWDDTSNDIIVLAKRMCVIMMEMTDFTRGRGPLKHTSDVINAAKVISESGSRMDVLARLIADQ
;
A
#
# COMPACT_ATOMS: atom_id res chain seq x y z
N ALA A 1 -24.26 -61.38 43.03
CA ALA A 1 -24.97 -61.20 41.76
C ALA A 1 -23.95 -60.76 40.72
N PHE A 2 -23.86 -61.52 39.61
CA PHE A 2 -22.96 -61.38 38.45
C PHE A 2 -23.18 -60.07 37.66
N PRO A 3 -22.45 -59.77 36.55
CA PRO A 3 -21.09 -60.12 36.08
C PRO A 3 -20.31 -58.84 35.63
N GLN A 4 -19.07 -58.85 35.13
CA GLN A 4 -18.74 -58.89 33.69
C GLN A 4 -17.22 -58.85 33.43
N THR A 5 -16.90 -59.29 32.22
CA THR A 5 -15.65 -59.81 31.62
C THR A 5 -14.53 -58.79 31.32
N PRO A 6 -13.29 -59.28 31.09
CA PRO A 6 -12.08 -58.52 30.77
C PRO A 6 -11.74 -58.54 29.26
N GLU A 7 -11.07 -57.51 28.76
CA GLU A 7 -10.03 -57.50 27.68
C GLU A 7 -9.79 -56.04 27.27
N GLU A 8 -8.62 -55.51 27.63
CA GLU A 8 -7.46 -55.31 26.74
C GLU A 8 -7.52 -53.96 25.99
N LEU A 9 -6.71 -53.03 26.48
CA LEU A 9 -5.97 -52.13 25.61
C LEU A 9 -4.64 -51.81 26.29
N GLU A 10 -3.64 -52.63 25.97
CA GLU A 10 -2.25 -52.17 25.98
C GLU A 10 -2.14 -51.08 24.92
N ASP A 11 -1.72 -49.88 25.30
CA ASP A 11 -0.90 -49.09 24.39
C ASP A 11 0.13 -48.31 25.18
N VAL A 12 1.32 -48.35 24.61
CA VAL A 12 2.63 -48.20 25.23
C VAL A 12 2.90 -46.77 25.66
N SER A 13 3.57 -46.66 26.80
CA SER A 13 4.35 -45.49 27.15
C SER A 13 5.46 -45.28 26.12
N ASP A 14 5.51 -44.10 25.51
CA ASP A 14 6.79 -43.46 25.22
C ASP A 14 6.72 -41.99 25.61
N LEU A 15 7.58 -41.63 26.55
CA LEU A 15 7.75 -40.32 27.13
C LEU A 15 8.91 -39.67 26.37
N GLU A 16 8.72 -38.44 25.89
CA GLU A 16 9.72 -37.39 25.62
C GLU A 16 8.99 -36.36 24.71
N ASP A 17 9.03 -35.04 24.90
CA ASP A 17 9.84 -34.22 25.77
C ASP A 17 9.16 -32.85 25.93
N GLU A 18 9.66 -32.11 26.90
CA GLU A 18 9.20 -30.86 27.47
C GLU A 18 9.13 -29.67 26.49
N HIS A 19 8.45 -28.60 26.93
CA HIS A 19 8.36 -27.25 26.37
C HIS A 19 7.32 -26.96 25.28
N ASP A 20 6.16 -26.45 25.72
CA ASP A 20 5.87 -25.06 25.35
C ASP A 20 5.13 -24.33 26.47
N ALA A 21 5.93 -23.68 27.32
CA ALA A 21 5.43 -22.65 28.19
C ALA A 21 5.01 -21.46 27.31
N ARG A 22 3.70 -21.19 27.33
CA ARG A 22 3.19 -19.80 27.34
C ARG A 22 3.30 -19.08 25.99
N SER A 23 2.25 -19.22 25.17
CA SER A 23 1.79 -18.09 24.34
C SER A 23 0.28 -18.13 24.11
N ARG A 24 -0.49 -17.91 25.19
CA ARG A 24 -1.90 -17.47 25.12
C ARG A 24 -1.98 -15.96 24.90
N THR A 25 -1.32 -15.46 23.87
CA THR A 25 -1.46 -14.05 23.44
C THR A 25 -1.44 -13.96 21.91
N SER A 26 -2.40 -14.62 21.27
CA SER A 26 -2.87 -14.16 19.96
C SER A 26 -4.24 -13.51 20.15
N ILE A 27 -4.26 -12.47 20.97
CA ILE A 27 -5.19 -11.38 20.71
C ILE A 27 -4.54 -10.65 19.55
N GLN A 28 -5.01 -10.96 18.34
CA GLN A 28 -4.87 -10.09 17.18
C GLN A 28 -5.34 -8.70 17.59
N THR A 29 -4.43 -7.84 18.03
CA THR A 29 -4.58 -6.44 17.71
C THR A 29 -4.25 -6.34 16.23
N GLU A 30 -5.23 -6.62 15.36
CA GLU A 30 -5.20 -6.16 13.98
C GLU A 30 -4.96 -4.65 14.01
N GLY A 31 -3.68 -4.29 13.93
CA GLY A 31 -3.20 -2.93 13.99
C GLY A 31 -3.83 -2.16 12.86
N LYS A 32 -4.76 -1.28 13.21
CA LYS A 32 -5.46 -0.39 12.28
C LYS A 32 -4.47 0.26 11.33
N THR A 33 -4.60 -0.05 10.04
CA THR A 33 -3.74 0.49 8.98
C THR A 33 -3.67 2.02 9.05
N ASP A 34 -2.55 2.62 8.66
CA ASP A 34 -2.41 4.08 8.68
C ASP A 34 -3.45 4.75 7.77
N ARG A 35 -3.79 4.11 6.64
CA ARG A 35 -4.92 4.52 5.79
C ARG A 35 -6.23 4.59 6.57
N ALA A 36 -6.51 3.61 7.43
CA ALA A 36 -7.72 3.60 8.26
C ALA A 36 -7.71 4.67 9.35
N LYS A 37 -6.55 5.24 9.71
CA LYS A 37 -6.48 6.41 10.59
C LYS A 37 -6.87 7.70 9.84
N MET A 38 -6.56 7.79 8.55
CA MET A 38 -6.93 8.94 7.71
C MET A 38 -8.44 9.13 7.57
N THR A 39 -9.24 8.06 7.64
CA THR A 39 -10.72 8.17 7.65
C THR A 39 -11.27 8.73 8.95
N GLN A 40 -10.46 8.80 10.00
CA GLN A 40 -10.86 9.23 11.35
C GLN A 40 -10.39 10.63 11.70
N LEU A 41 -9.79 11.34 10.75
CA LEU A 41 -9.40 12.73 10.93
C LEU A 41 -10.63 13.59 11.25
N PRO A 42 -10.44 14.69 12.02
CA PRO A 42 -11.47 15.69 12.25
C PRO A 42 -12.04 16.24 10.94
N GLU A 43 -13.31 16.66 10.96
CA GLU A 43 -13.98 17.14 9.75
C GLU A 43 -13.27 18.36 9.13
N ALA A 44 -12.76 19.27 9.96
CA ALA A 44 -11.99 20.43 9.50
C ALA A 44 -10.69 20.05 8.77
N GLU A 45 -10.07 18.92 9.12
CA GLU A 45 -8.87 18.42 8.40
C GLU A 45 -9.26 17.72 7.10
N LYS A 46 -10.34 16.94 7.12
CA LYS A 46 -10.89 16.31 5.91
C LYS A 46 -11.32 17.33 4.88
N GLU A 47 -11.90 18.44 5.30
CA GLU A 47 -12.28 19.55 4.42
C GLU A 47 -11.06 20.17 3.74
N LYS A 48 -9.99 20.45 4.49
CA LYS A 48 -8.70 20.92 3.92
C LYS A 48 -8.10 19.92 2.95
N ILE A 49 -8.12 18.63 3.28
CA ILE A 49 -7.65 17.57 2.38
C ILE A 49 -8.51 17.57 1.10
N ALA A 50 -9.83 17.69 1.21
CA ALA A 50 -10.73 17.72 0.06
C ALA A 50 -10.46 18.92 -0.87
N GLU A 51 -10.21 20.10 -0.29
CA GLU A 51 -9.82 21.30 -1.04
C GLU A 51 -8.50 21.08 -1.78
N GLN A 52 -7.46 20.60 -1.10
CA GLN A 52 -6.16 20.33 -1.72
C GLN A 52 -6.25 19.24 -2.80
N VAL A 53 -7.08 18.21 -2.59
CA VAL A 53 -7.34 17.16 -3.60
C VAL A 53 -8.05 17.75 -4.82
N ALA A 54 -8.97 18.71 -4.63
CA ALA A 54 -9.65 19.37 -5.74
C ALA A 54 -8.66 20.18 -6.58
N ASP A 55 -7.73 20.89 -5.95
CA ASP A 55 -6.68 21.62 -6.66
C ASP A 55 -5.69 20.69 -7.35
N PHE A 56 -5.31 19.58 -6.71
CA PHE A 56 -4.50 18.55 -7.34
C PHE A 56 -5.18 18.01 -8.61
N LYS A 57 -6.49 17.74 -8.57
CA LYS A 57 -7.25 17.29 -9.75
C LYS A 57 -7.25 18.31 -10.89
N LYS A 58 -7.28 19.62 -10.59
CA LYS A 58 -7.17 20.66 -11.63
C LYS A 58 -5.83 20.58 -12.35
N VAL A 59 -4.73 20.39 -11.61
CA VAL A 59 -3.39 20.23 -12.21
C VAL A 59 -3.29 18.91 -12.97
N LYS A 60 -3.81 17.82 -12.39
CA LYS A 60 -3.87 16.50 -13.02
C LYS A 60 -4.62 16.54 -14.36
N SER A 61 -5.74 17.26 -14.44
CA SER A 61 -6.50 17.40 -15.69
C SER A 61 -5.70 18.08 -16.81
N LYS A 62 -4.80 19.01 -16.47
CA LYS A 62 -3.90 19.62 -17.47
C LYS A 62 -2.87 18.62 -17.96
N LEU A 63 -2.32 17.80 -17.04
CA LEU A 63 -1.40 16.72 -17.40
C LEU A 63 -2.07 15.67 -18.30
N ASP A 64 -3.30 15.27 -18.00
CA ASP A 64 -4.05 14.31 -18.83
C ASP A 64 -4.26 14.84 -20.25
N ALA A 65 -4.72 16.10 -20.37
CA ALA A 65 -4.97 16.71 -21.66
C ALA A 65 -3.70 16.80 -22.52
N GLU A 66 -2.55 17.09 -21.89
CA GLU A 66 -1.27 17.07 -22.58
C GLU A 66 -0.89 15.64 -22.96
N ILE A 67 -1.01 14.66 -22.07
CA ILE A 67 -0.64 13.27 -22.34
C ILE A 67 -1.48 12.66 -23.47
N GLU A 68 -2.76 13.04 -23.60
CA GLU A 68 -3.67 12.52 -24.62
C GLU A 68 -3.27 12.88 -26.06
N ILE A 69 -2.50 13.96 -26.27
CA ILE A 69 -2.07 14.35 -27.62
C ILE A 69 -0.86 13.53 -28.11
N TRP A 70 -0.19 12.79 -27.22
CA TRP A 70 1.03 12.03 -27.51
C TRP A 70 0.77 10.53 -27.54
N ASP A 71 1.25 9.85 -28.58
CA ASP A 71 1.33 8.38 -28.62
C ASP A 71 2.45 7.89 -27.70
N ASP A 72 2.15 6.90 -26.86
CA ASP A 72 3.10 6.34 -25.88
C ASP A 72 3.97 5.21 -26.45
N THR A 73 3.73 4.80 -27.69
CA THR A 73 4.45 3.70 -28.35
C THR A 73 5.95 3.96 -28.53
N SER A 74 6.43 5.22 -28.43
CA SER A 74 7.87 5.55 -28.52
C SER A 74 8.31 6.78 -27.72
N ASN A 75 7.54 7.19 -26.71
CA ASN A 75 7.88 8.35 -25.88
C ASN A 75 8.01 7.97 -24.41
N ASP A 76 9.25 7.64 -24.01
CA ASP A 76 9.61 7.29 -22.63
C ASP A 76 9.23 8.39 -21.62
N ILE A 77 9.25 9.67 -22.01
CA ILE A 77 8.85 10.78 -21.14
C ILE A 77 7.35 10.70 -20.84
N ILE A 78 6.52 10.41 -21.84
CA ILE A 78 5.07 10.26 -21.66
C ILE A 78 4.76 9.03 -20.81
N VAL A 79 5.46 7.91 -21.02
CA VAL A 79 5.31 6.71 -20.19
C VAL A 79 5.67 7.00 -18.73
N LEU A 80 6.78 7.71 -18.48
CA LEU A 80 7.19 8.11 -17.12
C LEU A 80 6.19 9.07 -16.49
N ALA A 81 5.67 10.04 -17.24
CA ALA A 81 4.66 10.99 -16.76
C ALA A 81 3.37 10.27 -16.35
N LYS A 82 2.87 9.33 -17.18
CA LYS A 82 1.71 8.49 -16.85
C LYS A 82 1.95 7.69 -15.57
N ARG A 83 3.12 7.04 -15.45
CA ARG A 83 3.48 6.25 -14.25
C ARG A 83 3.52 7.11 -12.99
N MET A 84 4.17 8.27 -13.04
CA MET A 84 4.23 9.19 -11.90
C MET A 84 2.84 9.72 -11.53
N CYS A 85 1.98 10.01 -12.53
CA CYS A 85 0.60 10.44 -12.31
C CYS A 85 -0.21 9.39 -11.51
N VAL A 86 -0.12 8.11 -11.88
CA VAL A 86 -0.79 7.01 -11.17
C VAL A 86 -0.36 6.96 -9.70
N ILE A 87 0.95 7.00 -9.43
CA ILE A 87 1.47 6.92 -8.06
C ILE A 87 1.05 8.14 -7.23
N MET A 88 1.10 9.34 -7.82
CA MET A 88 0.62 10.56 -7.15
C MET A 88 -0.87 10.49 -6.82
N MET A 89 -1.69 9.87 -7.67
CA MET A 89 -3.11 9.63 -7.37
C MET A 89 -3.29 8.65 -6.21
N GLU A 90 -2.52 7.57 -6.14
CA GLU A 90 -2.58 6.61 -5.03
C GLU A 90 -2.17 7.24 -3.69
N MET A 91 -1.12 8.07 -3.70
CA MET A 91 -0.70 8.84 -2.52
C MET A 91 -1.75 9.87 -2.09
N THR A 92 -2.40 10.53 -3.05
CA THR A 92 -3.51 11.46 -2.79
C THR A 92 -4.74 10.73 -2.25
N ASP A 93 -5.00 9.51 -2.71
CA ASP A 93 -6.10 8.69 -2.19
C ASP A 93 -5.85 8.20 -0.77
N PHE A 94 -4.59 7.93 -0.43
CA PHE A 94 -4.18 7.55 0.93
C PHE A 94 -4.56 8.62 1.96
N THR A 95 -4.38 9.91 1.66
CA THR A 95 -4.75 11.00 2.59
C THR A 95 -6.26 11.07 2.85
N ARG A 96 -7.08 10.51 1.94
CA ARG A 96 -8.54 10.38 2.09
C ARG A 96 -8.96 9.05 2.74
N GLY A 97 -7.99 8.23 3.14
CA GLY A 97 -8.21 6.89 3.66
C GLY A 97 -8.72 5.89 2.63
N ARG A 98 -8.41 6.08 1.34
CA ARG A 98 -8.77 5.20 0.21
C ARG A 98 -7.51 4.75 -0.53
N GLY A 99 -7.70 4.07 -1.66
CA GLY A 99 -6.61 3.66 -2.54
C GLY A 99 -5.84 2.42 -2.04
N PRO A 100 -4.82 1.98 -2.78
CA PRO A 100 -4.13 0.71 -2.52
C PRO A 100 -3.12 0.76 -1.37
N LEU A 101 -2.58 1.94 -1.05
CA LEU A 101 -1.56 2.13 0.00
C LEU A 101 -2.20 1.95 1.39
N LYS A 102 -1.60 1.12 2.26
CA LYS A 102 -2.19 0.79 3.58
C LYS A 102 -1.39 1.41 4.72
N HIS A 103 -0.08 1.42 4.60
CA HIS A 103 0.85 1.83 5.65
C HIS A 103 1.70 3.02 5.21
N THR A 104 2.25 3.77 6.17
CA THR A 104 3.19 4.86 5.87
C THR A 104 4.41 4.37 5.08
N SER A 105 4.84 3.12 5.27
CA SER A 105 5.89 2.48 4.47
C SER A 105 5.57 2.45 2.97
N ASP A 106 4.30 2.21 2.61
CA ASP A 106 3.86 2.14 1.21
C ASP A 106 3.95 3.52 0.56
N VAL A 107 3.57 4.57 1.30
CA VAL A 107 3.67 5.98 0.86
C VAL A 107 5.13 6.39 0.68
N ILE A 108 6.01 5.99 1.60
CA ILE A 108 7.45 6.24 1.47
C ILE A 108 8.02 5.55 0.23
N ASN A 109 7.62 4.31 -0.03
CA ASN A 109 8.06 3.58 -1.22
C ASN A 109 7.51 4.20 -2.51
N ALA A 110 6.24 4.60 -2.53
CA ALA A 110 5.64 5.34 -3.63
C ALA A 110 6.43 6.63 -3.95
N ALA A 111 6.81 7.40 -2.93
CA ALA A 111 7.64 8.59 -3.09
C ALA A 111 9.02 8.28 -3.70
N LYS A 112 9.66 7.17 -3.29
CA LYS A 112 10.93 6.72 -3.89
C LYS A 112 10.78 6.42 -5.38
N VAL A 113 9.73 5.69 -5.76
CA VAL A 113 9.48 5.35 -7.18
C VAL A 113 9.21 6.61 -8.02
N ILE A 114 8.51 7.61 -7.47
CA ILE A 114 8.35 8.92 -8.12
C ILE A 114 9.72 9.59 -8.29
N SER A 115 10.56 9.60 -7.26
CA SER A 115 11.91 10.21 -7.31
C SER A 115 12.79 9.55 -8.38
N GLU A 116 12.77 8.22 -8.47
CA GLU A 116 13.50 7.46 -9.49
C GLU A 116 12.99 7.77 -10.90
N SER A 117 11.66 7.79 -11.07
CA SER A 117 11.02 8.12 -12.35
C SER A 117 11.34 9.55 -12.79
N GLY A 118 11.32 10.51 -11.85
CA GLY A 118 11.68 11.91 -12.09
C GLY A 118 13.14 12.07 -12.48
N SER A 119 14.04 11.32 -11.84
CA SER A 119 15.47 11.33 -12.19
C SER A 119 15.71 10.83 -13.61
N ARG A 120 15.01 9.75 -14.03
CA ARG A 120 15.08 9.26 -15.41
C ARG A 120 14.49 10.25 -16.42
N MET A 121 13.35 10.86 -16.08
CA MET A 121 12.70 11.87 -16.91
C MET A 121 13.62 13.08 -17.13
N ASP A 122 14.30 13.54 -16.10
CA ASP A 122 15.24 14.66 -16.16
C ASP A 122 16.44 14.35 -17.09
N VAL A 123 17.00 13.14 -17.04
CA VAL A 123 18.05 12.72 -17.99
C VAL A 123 17.56 12.79 -19.43
N LEU A 124 16.35 12.27 -19.71
CA LEU A 124 15.77 12.32 -21.06
C LEU A 124 15.52 13.77 -21.52
N ALA A 125 15.01 14.62 -20.63
CA ALA A 125 14.77 16.02 -20.94
C ALA A 125 16.07 16.77 -21.26
N ARG A 126 17.16 16.50 -20.53
CA ARG A 126 18.47 17.09 -20.83
C ARG A 126 19.02 16.64 -22.18
N LEU A 127 18.90 15.35 -22.50
CA LEU A 127 19.32 14.82 -23.82
C LEU A 127 18.55 15.45 -24.98
N ILE A 128 17.30 15.87 -24.78
CA ILE A 128 16.51 16.59 -25.79
C ILE A 128 16.93 18.06 -25.85
N ALA A 129 17.23 18.69 -24.72
CA ALA A 129 17.67 20.08 -24.67
C ALA A 129 19.04 20.32 -25.33
N ASP A 130 19.90 19.28 -25.33
CA ASP A 130 21.23 19.30 -25.96
C ASP A 130 21.19 18.91 -27.46
N GLN A 131 20.01 18.65 -28.04
CA GLN A 131 19.81 18.44 -29.49
C GLN A 131 19.51 19.75 -30.22
#